data_AF-A0A8C7RCB5-F1
#
_entry.id   AF-A0A8C7RCB5-F1
#
_cell.length_a   1.000
_cell.length_b   1.000
_cell.length_c   1.000
_cell.angle_alpha   90.00
_cell.angle_beta   90.00
_cell.angle_gamma   90.00
#
_symmetry.space_group_name_H-M   'P 1'
#
loop_
_entity.id
_entity.type
_entity.pdbx_description
1 polymer ?
#
loop_
_entity_poly.entity_id
_entity_poly.type
_entity_poly.pdbx_seq_one_letter_code
_entity_poly.pdbx_strand_id
1 'polypeptide(L)'
;MRSLGLCCLMLHVIVVCSTELTFELPDNDKQCFYEELQNGVKFDLDFQVIAGGNYDVDCFVTDPVNNVLYQERKKQYDSFSHTTTMKGTYKVCFSNEFSTFSHKTIYLDFRSGEERPLLHPNQTHIPTPLLSSILIKCVILFQLVLSNVDVELKYYDLGLPCRDQTDDQVTIDSAIATMKYNVAVKCATITPDEARVDEFKLKKMWKSPNGSIRNILGGTVFREPIICKNIPRLVPGWTQPITIGRHAFGDQYRATDFVITKPGKFKMVFTPADGSKGSEWEVFDFVSGGCGLGMYNTDESITGFAHSCFQYAINKRWPLYMSTKNTILKYYDGRFKDIFQEIFEENYKPEFDRLKIWYEHRLIDDMVAQVLKSSGAFVWACKNYDGDVQSDILAQGFGSLGLMTSVLVCPDGKTIEAEAAHGTVTRHYRQHQRGRPTSTNPIASIFAWTRGLEHRGKLDGNPDLIRFSQTLERVCVEIVESGVMTKDLAGCIHGLANCKLNEHYVNTSDFLDAIRTNLDKALGK
;
A
#
# COMPACT_ATOMS: atom_id res chain seq x y z
N MET A 1 -9.36 48.10 -54.34
CA MET A 1 -10.24 47.88 -53.16
C MET A 1 -10.06 46.47 -52.64
N ARG A 2 -9.24 46.27 -51.60
CA ARG A 2 -9.29 45.08 -50.73
C ARG A 2 -8.99 45.54 -49.30
N SER A 3 -9.98 45.33 -48.44
CA SER A 3 -10.01 45.70 -47.02
C SER A 3 -9.29 44.63 -46.20
N LEU A 4 -8.36 45.04 -45.33
CA LEU A 4 -7.83 44.20 -44.24
C LEU A 4 -8.78 44.31 -43.05
N GLY A 5 -9.34 43.20 -42.60
CA GLY A 5 -10.08 43.09 -41.34
C GLY A 5 -9.16 42.63 -40.21
N LEU A 6 -8.99 43.47 -39.19
CA LEU A 6 -8.33 43.15 -37.93
C LEU A 6 -9.35 42.44 -37.01
N CYS A 7 -9.08 41.22 -36.58
CA CYS A 7 -9.91 40.50 -35.60
C CYS A 7 -9.20 40.50 -34.24
N CYS A 8 -9.74 41.27 -33.28
CA CYS A 8 -9.29 41.27 -31.89
C CYS A 8 -9.80 40.02 -31.17
N LEU A 9 -8.91 39.12 -30.74
CA LEU A 9 -9.22 38.07 -29.77
C LEU A 9 -9.18 38.66 -28.34
N MET A 10 -10.33 38.76 -27.70
CA MET A 10 -10.43 39.02 -26.25
C MET A 10 -10.20 37.69 -25.49
N LEU A 11 -9.07 37.57 -24.78
CA LEU A 11 -8.86 36.50 -23.79
C LEU A 11 -9.74 36.78 -22.56
N HIS A 12 -10.74 35.93 -22.31
CA HIS A 12 -11.42 35.87 -21.01
C HIS A 12 -10.57 35.00 -20.07
N VAL A 13 -9.96 35.63 -19.07
CA VAL A 13 -9.32 34.94 -17.95
C VAL A 13 -10.43 34.56 -16.95
N ILE A 14 -10.63 33.27 -16.72
CA ILE A 14 -11.54 32.75 -15.69
C ILE A 14 -10.69 32.45 -14.46
N VAL A 15 -11.04 33.05 -13.32
CA VAL A 15 -10.33 32.90 -12.04
C VAL A 15 -11.05 31.82 -11.21
N VAL A 16 -10.32 30.76 -10.84
CA VAL A 16 -10.76 29.77 -9.85
C VAL A 16 -10.12 30.16 -8.52
N CYS A 17 -10.90 30.25 -7.44
CA CYS A 17 -10.41 30.56 -6.10
C CYS A 17 -10.46 29.30 -5.25
N SER A 18 -9.34 28.94 -4.60
CA SER A 18 -9.24 27.80 -3.70
C SER A 18 -8.52 28.20 -2.42
N THR A 19 -9.13 27.89 -1.28
CA THR A 19 -8.57 28.13 0.04
C THR A 19 -8.32 26.77 0.71
N GLU A 20 -7.04 26.43 0.87
CA GLU A 20 -6.59 25.25 1.62
C GLU A 20 -6.05 25.70 2.99
N LEU A 21 -6.55 25.10 4.07
CA LEU A 21 -6.19 25.46 5.44
C LEU A 21 -6.12 24.23 6.33
N THR A 22 -5.04 24.09 7.09
CA THR A 22 -4.99 23.16 8.23
C THR A 22 -5.06 23.98 9.51
N PHE A 23 -5.97 23.64 10.42
CA PHE A 23 -6.13 24.36 11.69
C PHE A 23 -6.32 23.38 12.86
N GLU A 24 -6.00 23.83 14.07
CA GLU A 24 -6.28 23.11 15.31
C GLU A 24 -7.63 23.55 15.87
N LEU A 25 -8.48 22.59 16.20
CA LEU A 25 -9.77 22.76 16.86
C LEU A 25 -9.67 22.20 18.30
N PRO A 26 -9.65 23.06 19.32
CA PRO A 26 -9.57 22.63 20.73
C PRO A 26 -10.72 21.70 21.14
N ASP A 27 -10.53 20.98 22.25
CA ASP A 27 -11.65 20.28 22.90
C ASP A 27 -12.69 21.27 23.42
N ASN A 28 -13.95 20.85 23.40
CA ASN A 28 -15.10 21.67 23.78
C ASN A 28 -15.24 23.00 22.99
N ASP A 29 -14.71 23.06 21.76
CA ASP A 29 -14.66 24.30 20.97
C ASP A 29 -15.26 24.14 19.56
N LYS A 30 -15.55 25.27 18.94
CA LYS A 30 -16.19 25.38 17.63
C LYS A 30 -15.61 26.54 16.83
N GLN A 31 -15.19 26.25 15.60
CA GLN A 31 -14.59 27.24 14.71
C GLN A 31 -15.32 27.32 13.37
N CYS A 32 -15.49 28.53 12.86
CA CYS A 32 -16.20 28.79 11.60
C CYS A 32 -15.36 29.61 10.63
N PHE A 33 -15.53 29.31 9.34
CA PHE A 33 -14.91 29.95 8.19
C PHE A 33 -16.00 30.52 7.29
N TYR A 34 -15.68 31.61 6.59
CA TYR A 34 -16.64 32.41 5.85
C TYR A 34 -16.08 32.71 4.46
N GLU A 35 -16.88 32.49 3.42
CA GLU A 35 -16.50 32.78 2.04
C GLU A 35 -17.62 33.57 1.34
N GLU A 36 -17.28 34.66 0.65
CA GLU A 36 -18.24 35.41 -0.16
C GLU A 36 -18.36 34.82 -1.57
N LEU A 37 -19.55 34.36 -1.94
CA LEU A 37 -19.81 33.73 -3.23
C LEU A 37 -20.88 34.50 -4.03
N GLN A 38 -20.73 34.52 -5.36
CA GLN A 38 -21.75 35.03 -6.28
C GLN A 38 -22.87 33.99 -6.47
N ASN A 39 -24.03 34.42 -6.96
CA ASN A 39 -25.13 33.51 -7.33
C ASN A 39 -24.74 32.64 -8.54
N GLY A 40 -25.12 31.36 -8.53
CA GLY A 40 -24.87 30.41 -9.61
C GLY A 40 -23.45 29.84 -9.65
N VAL A 41 -22.63 30.10 -8.62
CA VAL A 41 -21.27 29.56 -8.51
C VAL A 41 -21.31 28.20 -7.84
N LYS A 42 -20.70 27.19 -8.45
CA LYS A 42 -20.46 25.92 -7.76
C LYS A 42 -19.31 26.08 -6.77
N PHE A 43 -19.50 25.60 -5.55
CA PHE A 43 -18.42 25.42 -4.59
C PHE A 43 -18.35 23.99 -4.07
N ASP A 44 -17.15 23.56 -3.73
CA ASP A 44 -16.83 22.26 -3.18
C ASP A 44 -16.08 22.46 -1.85
N LEU A 45 -16.50 21.71 -0.83
CA LEU A 45 -15.93 21.67 0.51
C LEU A 45 -15.40 20.25 0.74
N ASP A 46 -14.10 20.10 0.94
CA ASP A 46 -13.46 18.87 1.38
C ASP A 46 -12.89 19.09 2.79
N PHE A 47 -13.11 18.17 3.73
CA PHE A 47 -12.43 18.22 5.04
C PHE A 47 -11.96 16.85 5.52
N GLN A 48 -10.92 16.85 6.34
CA GLN A 48 -10.37 15.65 6.97
C GLN A 48 -9.79 15.99 8.34
N VAL A 49 -10.11 15.19 9.36
CA VAL A 49 -9.43 15.22 10.64
C VAL A 49 -8.11 14.45 10.50
N ILE A 50 -6.99 15.16 10.60
CA ILE A 50 -5.66 14.61 10.35
C ILE A 50 -4.98 14.11 11.63
N ALA A 51 -5.39 14.59 12.80
CA ALA A 51 -4.87 14.16 14.10
C ALA A 51 -5.86 14.45 15.24
N GLY A 52 -5.73 13.68 16.33
CA GLY A 52 -6.46 13.88 17.60
C GLY A 52 -7.69 12.98 17.78
N GLY A 53 -7.87 12.44 18.99
CA GLY A 53 -9.06 11.68 19.42
C GLY A 53 -9.41 10.50 18.53
N ASN A 54 -10.71 10.29 18.27
CA ASN A 54 -11.24 9.28 17.34
C ASN A 54 -11.24 9.74 15.87
N TYR A 55 -10.46 10.79 15.56
CA TYR A 55 -10.43 11.46 14.27
C TYR A 55 -11.79 11.98 13.82
N ASP A 56 -12.72 12.29 14.72
CA ASP A 56 -14.07 12.73 14.38
C ASP A 56 -14.28 14.25 14.63
N VAL A 57 -15.14 14.87 13.81
CA VAL A 57 -15.62 16.25 13.99
C VAL A 57 -17.06 16.40 13.48
N ASP A 58 -17.83 17.32 14.07
CA ASP A 58 -19.11 17.74 13.52
C ASP A 58 -18.87 18.87 12.51
N CYS A 59 -19.45 18.79 11.31
CA CYS A 59 -19.31 19.79 10.26
C CYS A 59 -20.67 20.25 9.76
N PHE A 60 -20.87 21.55 9.61
CA PHE A 60 -22.08 22.08 9.00
C PHE A 60 -21.83 23.34 8.16
N VAL A 61 -22.59 23.48 7.09
CA VAL A 61 -22.53 24.59 6.13
C VAL A 61 -23.87 25.30 6.10
N THR A 62 -23.85 26.64 6.16
CA THR A 62 -25.06 27.46 5.99
C THR A 62 -24.93 28.45 4.85
N ASP A 63 -26.07 28.75 4.22
CA ASP A 63 -26.20 29.81 3.23
C ASP A 63 -26.20 31.22 3.90
N PRO A 64 -26.23 32.31 3.10
CA PRO A 64 -26.21 33.68 3.62
C PRO A 64 -27.42 34.08 4.48
N VAL A 65 -28.52 33.33 4.44
CA VAL A 65 -29.72 33.55 5.26
C VAL A 65 -29.83 32.53 6.41
N ASN A 66 -28.75 31.79 6.69
CA ASN A 66 -28.61 30.76 7.71
C ASN A 66 -29.44 29.48 7.52
N ASN A 67 -29.87 29.16 6.29
CA ASN A 67 -30.37 27.82 6.02
C ASN A 67 -29.21 26.82 6.02
N VAL A 68 -29.42 25.66 6.64
CA VAL A 68 -28.43 24.58 6.68
C VAL A 68 -28.43 23.88 5.33
N LEU A 69 -27.28 23.88 4.66
CA LEU A 69 -27.06 23.21 3.37
C LEU A 69 -26.44 21.83 3.54
N TYR A 70 -25.66 21.67 4.61
CA TYR A 70 -24.95 20.45 4.95
C TYR A 70 -24.80 20.36 6.46
N GLN A 71 -25.03 19.19 7.03
CA GLN A 71 -24.83 18.94 8.45
C GLN A 71 -24.55 17.46 8.69
N GLU A 72 -23.33 17.17 9.11
CA GLU A 72 -22.89 15.82 9.44
C GLU A 72 -22.19 15.82 10.80
N ARG A 73 -22.32 14.70 11.53
CA ARG A 73 -21.77 14.56 12.88
C ARG A 73 -20.74 13.45 12.95
N LYS A 74 -19.70 13.67 13.76
CA LYS A 74 -18.62 12.73 14.04
C LYS A 74 -17.99 12.10 12.79
N LYS A 75 -17.73 12.92 11.77
CA LYS A 75 -17.09 12.48 10.52
C LYS A 75 -15.58 12.60 10.61
N GLN A 76 -14.88 11.63 10.04
CA GLN A 76 -13.42 11.67 9.92
C GLN A 76 -12.95 12.41 8.66
N TYR A 77 -13.72 12.27 7.60
CA TYR A 77 -13.59 13.04 6.37
C TYR A 77 -14.96 13.12 5.72
N ASP A 78 -15.21 14.16 4.94
CA ASP A 78 -16.36 14.22 4.05
C ASP A 78 -16.14 15.26 2.94
N SER A 79 -16.98 15.19 1.91
CA SER A 79 -16.99 16.11 0.78
C SER A 79 -18.41 16.60 0.50
N PHE A 80 -18.58 17.91 0.38
CA PHE A 80 -19.86 18.55 0.10
C PHE A 80 -19.76 19.49 -1.11
N SER A 81 -20.63 19.32 -2.09
CA SER A 81 -20.71 20.16 -3.29
C SER A 81 -22.06 20.86 -3.36
N HIS A 82 -22.07 22.17 -3.62
CA HIS A 82 -23.30 22.93 -3.78
C HIS A 82 -23.16 24.02 -4.84
N THR A 83 -24.24 24.32 -5.55
CA THR A 83 -24.31 25.48 -6.45
C THR A 83 -25.09 26.57 -5.74
N THR A 84 -24.48 27.74 -5.56
CA THR A 84 -25.09 28.84 -4.84
C THR A 84 -26.39 29.30 -5.51
N THR A 85 -27.44 29.45 -4.71
CA THR A 85 -28.77 29.94 -5.16
C THR A 85 -28.94 31.44 -4.95
N MET A 86 -28.03 32.06 -4.20
CA MET A 86 -28.01 33.48 -3.91
C MET A 86 -26.57 33.97 -3.69
N LYS A 87 -26.35 35.25 -3.92
CA LYS A 87 -25.09 35.91 -3.59
C LYS A 87 -25.03 36.16 -2.08
N GLY A 88 -23.89 35.91 -1.46
CA GLY A 88 -23.62 36.29 -0.07
C GLY A 88 -22.54 35.44 0.59
N THR A 89 -22.41 35.59 1.91
CA THR A 89 -21.42 34.88 2.70
C THR A 89 -21.93 33.49 3.09
N TYR A 90 -21.25 32.45 2.59
CA TYR A 90 -21.46 31.08 3.01
C TYR A 90 -20.55 30.78 4.21
N LYS A 91 -21.07 30.03 5.19
CA LYS A 91 -20.40 29.76 6.45
C LYS A 91 -20.19 28.26 6.63
N VAL A 92 -18.96 27.85 6.89
CA VAL A 92 -18.59 26.46 7.20
C VAL A 92 -18.09 26.40 8.63
N CYS A 93 -18.66 25.52 9.45
CA CYS A 93 -18.28 25.41 10.86
C CYS A 93 -17.91 23.97 11.22
N PHE A 94 -16.90 23.86 12.07
CA PHE A 94 -16.43 22.61 12.67
C PHE A 94 -16.61 22.68 14.18
N SER A 95 -17.23 21.67 14.78
CA SER A 95 -17.43 21.56 16.22
C SER A 95 -16.78 20.29 16.77
N ASN A 96 -15.99 20.49 17.83
CA ASN A 96 -15.41 19.44 18.67
C ASN A 96 -15.99 19.54 20.09
N GLU A 97 -17.19 20.14 20.24
CA GLU A 97 -17.89 20.33 21.52
C GLU A 97 -18.21 18.99 22.24
N PHE A 98 -18.24 17.89 21.49
CA PHE A 98 -18.45 16.54 22.06
C PHE A 98 -17.18 15.92 22.66
N SER A 99 -15.99 16.45 22.38
CA SER A 99 -14.72 15.98 22.92
C SER A 99 -14.36 16.81 24.13
N THR A 100 -14.11 16.17 25.27
CA THR A 100 -13.81 16.85 26.55
C THR A 100 -12.33 16.81 26.96
N PHE A 101 -11.48 16.16 26.17
CA PHE A 101 -10.07 15.95 26.53
C PHE A 101 -9.10 15.89 25.34
N SER A 102 -9.59 16.03 24.11
CA SER A 102 -8.77 15.93 22.90
C SER A 102 -9.11 17.00 21.88
N HIS A 103 -8.15 17.89 21.64
CA HIS A 103 -8.10 18.74 20.45
C HIS A 103 -7.97 17.91 19.18
N LYS A 104 -8.33 18.51 18.05
CA LYS A 104 -8.29 17.92 16.70
C LYS A 104 -7.47 18.82 15.79
N THR A 105 -6.75 18.23 14.85
CA THR A 105 -6.19 18.99 13.72
C THR A 105 -7.00 18.64 12.48
N ILE A 106 -7.50 19.66 11.78
CA ILE A 106 -8.43 19.51 10.67
C ILE A 106 -7.84 20.18 9.44
N TYR A 107 -7.79 19.41 8.36
CA TYR A 107 -7.56 19.92 7.00
C TYR A 107 -8.90 20.30 6.38
N LEU A 108 -8.97 21.49 5.81
CA LEU A 108 -10.10 22.09 5.13
C LEU A 108 -9.65 22.56 3.74
N ASP A 109 -10.41 22.24 2.71
CA ASP A 109 -10.23 22.74 1.35
C ASP A 109 -11.58 23.22 0.81
N PHE A 110 -11.68 24.53 0.58
CA PHE A 110 -12.87 25.19 0.06
C PHE A 110 -12.57 25.76 -1.33
N ARG A 111 -13.32 25.34 -2.35
CA ARG A 111 -13.10 25.73 -3.74
C ARG A 111 -14.36 26.34 -4.33
N SER A 112 -14.25 27.43 -5.08
CA SER A 112 -15.39 28.03 -5.80
C SER A 112 -15.03 28.45 -7.24
N GLY A 113 -15.97 28.23 -8.17
CA GLY A 113 -15.84 28.59 -9.59
C GLY A 113 -16.34 27.51 -10.56
N GLU A 114 -16.53 27.87 -11.84
CA GLU A 114 -16.90 26.90 -12.89
C GLU A 114 -15.67 26.11 -13.38
N GLU A 115 -15.61 24.82 -13.06
CA GLU A 115 -14.78 23.85 -13.80
C GLU A 115 -15.50 23.46 -15.10
N ARG A 116 -14.83 23.59 -16.25
CA ARG A 116 -15.32 22.97 -17.48
C ARG A 116 -15.06 21.46 -17.45
N PRO A 117 -16.07 20.62 -17.72
CA PRO A 117 -15.83 19.23 -18.07
C PRO A 117 -14.99 19.18 -19.36
N LEU A 118 -13.88 18.46 -19.33
CA LEU A 118 -12.91 18.41 -20.44
C LEU A 118 -13.35 17.55 -21.65
N LEU A 119 -14.61 17.14 -21.75
CA LEU A 119 -15.09 16.25 -22.81
C LEU A 119 -16.29 16.85 -23.56
N HIS A 120 -16.09 17.08 -24.87
CA HIS A 120 -17.19 17.35 -25.81
C HIS A 120 -17.76 16.02 -26.35
N PRO A 121 -19.09 15.90 -26.58
CA PRO A 121 -19.73 14.59 -26.78
C PRO A 121 -19.46 13.89 -28.12
N ASN A 122 -18.79 14.53 -29.09
CA ASN A 122 -18.76 14.07 -30.49
C ASN A 122 -17.36 14.05 -31.12
N GLN A 123 -16.41 13.32 -30.54
CA GLN A 123 -15.19 12.92 -31.25
C GLN A 123 -14.97 11.40 -31.13
N THR A 124 -15.11 10.70 -32.26
CA THR A 124 -14.87 9.26 -32.46
C THR A 124 -13.41 8.91 -32.77
N HIS A 125 -12.48 9.78 -32.38
CA HIS A 125 -11.11 9.37 -32.15
C HIS A 125 -10.90 9.38 -30.65
N ILE A 126 -10.29 8.33 -30.12
CA ILE A 126 -9.92 8.24 -28.71
C ILE A 126 -8.52 8.83 -28.56
N PRO A 127 -8.34 10.10 -28.16
CA PRO A 127 -7.17 10.52 -27.41
C PRO A 127 -7.57 10.42 -25.94
N THR A 128 -7.40 9.26 -25.30
CA THR A 128 -7.66 9.11 -23.87
C THR A 128 -6.48 9.63 -23.05
N PRO A 129 -6.63 10.72 -22.26
CA PRO A 129 -5.75 11.02 -21.15
C PRO A 129 -6.28 10.26 -19.94
N LEU A 130 -5.91 8.99 -19.87
CA LEU A 130 -6.10 8.11 -18.72
C LEU A 130 -4.63 7.84 -18.31
N LEU A 131 -4.09 8.26 -17.16
CA LEU A 131 -3.93 7.42 -15.95
C LEU A 131 -2.54 7.70 -15.33
N SER A 132 -2.40 8.20 -14.10
CA SER A 132 -1.06 8.27 -13.46
C SER A 132 -0.52 6.89 -13.07
N SER A 133 -1.40 5.93 -12.78
CA SER A 133 -1.00 4.56 -12.46
C SER A 133 -0.58 3.77 -13.70
N ILE A 134 -1.13 4.05 -14.88
CA ILE A 134 -0.68 3.45 -16.15
C ILE A 134 0.48 4.24 -16.73
N LEU A 135 0.66 5.53 -16.48
CA LEU A 135 1.90 6.23 -16.88
C LEU A 135 3.12 5.57 -16.25
N ILE A 136 3.10 5.30 -14.93
CA ILE A 136 4.20 4.60 -14.26
C ILE A 136 4.36 3.17 -14.82
N LYS A 137 3.26 2.39 -14.94
CA LYS A 137 3.33 1.02 -15.49
C LYS A 137 3.86 1.00 -16.93
N CYS A 138 3.38 1.88 -17.80
CA CYS A 138 3.77 1.99 -19.20
C CYS A 138 5.21 2.49 -19.34
N VAL A 139 5.64 3.48 -18.56
CA VAL A 139 7.02 3.96 -18.61
C VAL A 139 7.97 2.86 -18.14
N ILE A 140 7.68 2.19 -17.02
CA ILE A 140 8.53 1.08 -16.56
C ILE A 140 8.56 -0.03 -17.61
N LEU A 141 7.39 -0.50 -18.06
CA LEU A 141 7.31 -1.59 -19.02
C LEU A 141 7.95 -1.25 -20.37
N PHE A 142 7.54 -0.16 -21.02
CA PHE A 142 7.98 0.15 -22.38
C PHE A 142 9.33 0.85 -22.43
N GLN A 143 9.58 1.81 -21.55
CA GLN A 143 10.78 2.65 -21.64
C GLN A 143 11.96 2.08 -20.87
N LEU A 144 11.75 1.33 -19.79
CA LEU A 144 12.84 0.74 -19.01
C LEU A 144 13.06 -0.75 -19.34
N VAL A 145 11.99 -1.54 -19.48
CA VAL A 145 12.11 -3.01 -19.69
C VAL A 145 12.16 -3.37 -21.18
N LEU A 146 11.08 -3.19 -21.94
CA LEU A 146 10.95 -3.68 -23.32
C LEU A 146 11.88 -2.98 -24.33
N SER A 147 12.40 -1.80 -23.98
CA SER A 147 13.44 -1.10 -24.76
C SER A 147 14.83 -1.73 -24.63
N ASN A 148 15.01 -2.62 -23.65
CA ASN A 148 16.29 -3.23 -23.28
C ASN A 148 16.26 -4.77 -23.26
N VAL A 149 15.07 -5.35 -23.09
CA VAL A 149 14.87 -6.80 -22.91
C VAL A 149 13.76 -7.28 -23.83
N ASP A 150 14.11 -8.18 -24.74
CA ASP A 150 13.13 -8.96 -25.50
C ASP A 150 12.64 -10.13 -24.63
N VAL A 151 11.43 -10.01 -24.08
CA VAL A 151 10.83 -10.97 -23.16
C VAL A 151 9.40 -11.26 -23.54
N GLU A 152 9.03 -12.55 -23.54
CA GLU A 152 7.64 -12.96 -23.74
C GLU A 152 6.82 -12.73 -22.46
N LEU A 153 5.89 -11.77 -22.50
CA LEU A 153 5.00 -11.47 -21.39
C LEU A 153 3.64 -12.15 -21.55
N LYS A 154 3.28 -12.97 -20.56
CA LYS A 154 1.90 -13.45 -20.40
C LYS A 154 1.10 -12.41 -19.63
N TYR A 155 0.42 -11.53 -20.37
CA TYR A 155 -0.27 -10.38 -19.81
C TYR A 155 -1.65 -10.75 -19.25
N TYR A 156 -1.93 -10.31 -18.03
CA TYR A 156 -3.23 -10.43 -17.36
C TYR A 156 -3.61 -9.05 -16.77
N ASP A 157 -4.75 -8.50 -17.19
CA ASP A 157 -5.23 -7.22 -16.65
C ASP A 157 -5.99 -7.44 -15.34
N LEU A 158 -5.32 -7.17 -14.22
CA LEU A 158 -5.91 -7.20 -12.88
C LEU A 158 -6.52 -5.85 -12.45
N GLY A 159 -6.71 -4.92 -13.40
CA GLY A 159 -7.46 -3.69 -13.20
C GLY A 159 -8.87 -3.99 -12.72
N LEU A 160 -9.37 -3.19 -11.77
CA LEU A 160 -10.69 -3.41 -11.15
C LEU A 160 -11.84 -3.56 -12.18
N PRO A 161 -11.91 -2.79 -13.29
CA PRO A 161 -12.91 -3.02 -14.32
C PRO A 161 -12.82 -4.41 -14.99
N CYS A 162 -11.62 -4.89 -15.32
CA CYS A 162 -11.42 -6.21 -15.93
C CYS A 162 -11.78 -7.34 -14.94
N ARG A 163 -11.42 -7.18 -13.66
CA ARG A 163 -11.82 -8.12 -12.61
C ARG A 163 -13.34 -8.18 -12.47
N ASP A 164 -14.03 -7.04 -12.47
CA ASP A 164 -15.49 -7.02 -12.43
C ASP A 164 -16.12 -7.64 -13.68
N GLN A 165 -15.59 -7.33 -14.87
CA GLN A 165 -16.05 -7.89 -16.14
C GLN A 165 -15.93 -9.42 -16.19
N THR A 166 -14.83 -9.96 -15.68
CA THR A 166 -14.51 -11.41 -15.70
C THR A 166 -14.98 -12.17 -14.46
N ASP A 167 -15.77 -11.54 -13.60
CA ASP A 167 -16.21 -12.10 -12.32
C ASP A 167 -15.04 -12.60 -11.44
N ASP A 168 -13.93 -11.85 -11.48
CA ASP A 168 -12.62 -12.07 -10.84
C ASP A 168 -11.85 -13.32 -11.35
N GLN A 169 -12.31 -13.95 -12.44
CA GLN A 169 -11.64 -15.10 -13.04
C GLN A 169 -10.22 -14.77 -13.54
N VAL A 170 -10.00 -13.54 -14.06
CA VAL A 170 -8.66 -13.10 -14.51
C VAL A 170 -7.62 -13.18 -13.39
N THR A 171 -8.03 -12.97 -12.14
CA THR A 171 -7.16 -13.09 -10.96
C THR A 171 -6.72 -14.54 -10.76
N ILE A 172 -7.64 -15.49 -10.88
CA ILE A 172 -7.37 -16.93 -10.75
C ILE A 172 -6.47 -17.40 -11.89
N ASP A 173 -6.81 -17.02 -13.14
CA ASP A 173 -6.06 -17.41 -14.33
C ASP A 173 -4.61 -16.90 -14.27
N SER A 174 -4.39 -15.69 -13.76
CA SER A 174 -3.05 -15.15 -13.57
C SER A 174 -2.23 -15.97 -12.57
N ALA A 175 -2.83 -16.43 -11.47
CA ALA A 175 -2.14 -17.26 -10.49
C ALA A 175 -1.77 -18.64 -11.07
N ILE A 176 -2.68 -19.25 -11.84
CA ILE A 176 -2.42 -20.52 -12.54
C ILE A 176 -1.29 -20.36 -13.56
N ALA A 177 -1.27 -19.24 -14.29
CA ALA A 177 -0.18 -18.91 -15.20
C ALA A 177 1.15 -18.75 -14.44
N THR A 178 1.15 -18.11 -13.27
CA THR A 178 2.34 -18.01 -12.43
C THR A 178 2.85 -19.37 -12.00
N MET A 179 2.01 -20.33 -11.60
CA MET A 179 2.45 -21.70 -11.30
C MET A 179 3.09 -22.37 -12.53
N LYS A 180 2.56 -22.12 -13.73
CA LYS A 180 3.09 -22.68 -14.97
C LYS A 180 4.44 -22.07 -15.37
N TYR A 181 4.57 -20.75 -15.27
CA TYR A 181 5.72 -19.99 -15.78
C TYR A 181 6.74 -19.61 -14.69
N ASN A 182 6.43 -19.88 -13.42
CA ASN A 182 7.24 -19.73 -12.20
C ASN A 182 7.55 -18.27 -11.79
N VAL A 183 7.25 -17.27 -12.62
CA VAL A 183 7.59 -15.87 -12.32
C VAL A 183 6.41 -14.98 -12.67
N ALA A 184 5.96 -14.19 -11.71
CA ALA A 184 5.04 -13.08 -11.94
C ALA A 184 5.63 -11.75 -11.45
N VAL A 185 5.32 -10.70 -12.19
CA VAL A 185 5.53 -9.31 -11.76
C VAL A 185 4.16 -8.66 -11.72
N LYS A 186 3.76 -8.20 -10.54
CA LYS A 186 2.41 -7.71 -10.30
C LYS A 186 2.42 -6.24 -9.91
N CYS A 187 1.50 -5.49 -10.49
CA CYS A 187 1.24 -4.12 -10.07
C CYS A 187 0.24 -4.07 -8.91
N ALA A 188 0.26 -2.99 -8.12
CA ALA A 188 -0.74 -2.74 -7.10
C ALA A 188 -2.16 -2.71 -7.69
N THR A 189 -3.10 -3.33 -6.97
CA THR A 189 -4.51 -3.46 -7.35
C THR A 189 -5.41 -2.87 -6.28
N ILE A 190 -6.60 -2.40 -6.68
CA ILE A 190 -7.63 -1.94 -5.74
C ILE A 190 -8.33 -3.17 -5.17
N THR A 191 -8.42 -3.28 -3.84
CA THR A 191 -9.41 -4.13 -3.17
C THR A 191 -10.64 -3.26 -2.89
N PRO A 192 -11.81 -3.55 -3.48
CA PRO A 192 -12.97 -2.67 -3.36
C PRO A 192 -13.61 -2.74 -1.97
N ASP A 193 -13.96 -1.58 -1.44
CA ASP A 193 -14.90 -1.36 -0.32
C ASP A 193 -16.24 -0.85 -0.87
N GLU A 194 -17.18 -0.48 0.01
CA GLU A 194 -18.49 0.07 -0.36
C GLU A 194 -18.36 1.27 -1.29
N ALA A 195 -17.45 2.19 -0.99
CA ALA A 195 -17.22 3.39 -1.80
C ALA A 195 -16.69 3.04 -3.20
N ARG A 196 -15.86 1.99 -3.34
CA ARG A 196 -15.40 1.51 -4.65
C ARG A 196 -16.48 0.77 -5.43
N VAL A 197 -17.37 0.05 -4.75
CA VAL A 197 -18.56 -0.54 -5.40
C VAL A 197 -19.38 0.56 -6.05
N ASP A 198 -19.60 1.67 -5.34
CA ASP A 198 -20.34 2.82 -5.87
C ASP A 198 -19.57 3.58 -6.95
N GLU A 199 -18.27 3.82 -6.77
CA GLU A 199 -17.43 4.54 -7.74
C GLU A 199 -17.37 3.81 -9.09
N PHE A 200 -17.12 2.50 -9.06
CA PHE A 200 -16.90 1.69 -10.27
C PHE A 200 -18.15 0.96 -10.76
N LYS A 201 -19.29 1.10 -10.05
CA LYS A 201 -20.55 0.38 -10.35
C LYS A 201 -20.35 -1.13 -10.41
N LEU A 202 -19.66 -1.67 -9.42
CA LEU A 202 -19.26 -3.08 -9.38
C LEU A 202 -20.47 -4.00 -9.18
N LYS A 203 -20.40 -5.20 -9.76
CA LYS A 203 -21.40 -6.26 -9.55
C LYS A 203 -21.45 -6.70 -8.09
N LYS A 204 -20.30 -6.72 -7.41
CA LYS A 204 -20.14 -7.07 -5.99
C LYS A 204 -18.82 -6.54 -5.44
N MET A 205 -18.67 -6.59 -4.12
CA MET A 205 -17.40 -6.32 -3.44
C MET A 205 -16.45 -7.52 -3.62
N TRP A 206 -15.60 -7.45 -4.66
CA TRP A 206 -14.64 -8.51 -4.98
C TRP A 206 -13.56 -8.66 -3.90
N LYS A 207 -13.07 -9.89 -3.71
CA LYS A 207 -11.96 -10.18 -2.80
C LYS A 207 -10.66 -9.51 -3.29
N SER A 208 -9.69 -9.41 -2.37
CA SER A 208 -8.34 -8.92 -2.68
C SER A 208 -7.63 -9.85 -3.67
N PRO A 209 -7.11 -9.34 -4.80
CA PRO A 209 -6.31 -10.14 -5.73
C PRO A 209 -5.07 -10.75 -5.07
N ASN A 210 -4.44 -10.02 -4.15
CA ASN A 210 -3.26 -10.50 -3.43
C ASN A 210 -3.62 -11.74 -2.61
N GLY A 211 -4.75 -11.70 -1.90
CA GLY A 211 -5.27 -12.83 -1.14
C GLY A 211 -5.55 -14.03 -2.04
N SER A 212 -6.28 -13.83 -3.14
CA SER A 212 -6.60 -14.90 -4.09
C SER A 212 -5.35 -15.55 -4.69
N ILE A 213 -4.39 -14.76 -5.17
CA ILE A 213 -3.14 -15.27 -5.77
C ILE A 213 -2.31 -16.03 -4.73
N ARG A 214 -2.09 -15.46 -3.54
CA ARG A 214 -1.33 -16.11 -2.46
C ARG A 214 -1.99 -17.40 -1.99
N ASN A 215 -3.32 -17.48 -2.00
CA ASN A 215 -4.05 -18.69 -1.66
C ASN A 215 -3.84 -19.82 -2.67
N ILE A 216 -3.66 -19.47 -3.95
CA ILE A 216 -3.44 -20.44 -5.04
C ILE A 216 -1.96 -20.86 -5.09
N LEU A 217 -1.04 -19.90 -5.00
CA LEU A 217 0.40 -20.17 -5.08
C LEU A 217 0.95 -20.81 -3.79
N GLY A 218 0.37 -20.47 -2.64
CA GLY A 218 0.99 -20.70 -1.35
C GLY A 218 2.30 -19.92 -1.18
N GLY A 219 2.93 -20.07 -0.02
CA GLY A 219 4.27 -19.53 0.24
C GLY A 219 4.32 -18.32 1.17
N THR A 220 5.47 -17.65 1.13
CA THR A 220 5.90 -16.65 2.11
C THR A 220 6.19 -15.33 1.44
N VAL A 221 5.64 -14.23 1.96
CA VAL A 221 5.91 -12.89 1.42
C VAL A 221 7.12 -12.31 2.13
N PHE A 222 8.21 -12.11 1.39
CA PHE A 222 9.41 -11.46 1.87
C PHE A 222 9.39 -9.97 1.55
N ARG A 223 9.50 -9.13 2.59
CA ARG A 223 9.61 -7.67 2.46
C ARG A 223 10.97 -7.21 2.95
N GLU A 224 11.68 -6.47 2.11
CA GLU A 224 13.03 -5.97 2.39
C GLU A 224 13.19 -4.51 1.91
N PRO A 225 13.75 -3.62 2.76
CA PRO A 225 13.91 -2.21 2.42
C PRO A 225 15.05 -2.01 1.41
N ILE A 226 14.87 -1.01 0.55
CA ILE A 226 15.85 -0.53 -0.42
C ILE A 226 16.64 0.59 0.24
N ILE A 227 17.93 0.34 0.50
CA ILE A 227 18.78 1.28 1.24
C ILE A 227 19.37 2.31 0.29
N CYS A 228 19.13 3.59 0.58
CA CYS A 228 19.81 4.73 -0.02
C CYS A 228 20.59 5.46 1.08
N LYS A 229 21.90 5.69 0.89
CA LYS A 229 22.79 6.21 1.96
C LYS A 229 22.37 7.56 2.50
N ASN A 230 21.84 8.43 1.63
CA ASN A 230 21.44 9.80 1.96
C ASN A 230 20.02 9.92 2.52
N ILE A 231 19.28 8.81 2.64
CA ILE A 231 17.95 8.80 3.27
C ILE A 231 18.11 8.47 4.76
N PRO A 232 17.79 9.42 5.67
CA PRO A 232 17.83 9.16 7.10
C PRO A 232 16.83 8.07 7.48
N ARG A 233 17.26 7.21 8.40
CA ARG A 233 16.42 6.18 9.01
C ARG A 233 15.86 6.71 10.32
N LEU A 234 14.61 6.35 10.64
CA LEU A 234 14.01 6.72 11.93
C LEU A 234 14.71 6.04 13.10
N VAL A 235 15.26 4.85 12.86
CA VAL A 235 16.14 4.15 13.80
C VAL A 235 17.57 4.18 13.23
N PRO A 236 18.44 5.11 13.70
CA PRO A 236 19.74 5.34 13.08
C PRO A 236 20.68 4.12 13.11
N GLY A 237 20.50 3.25 14.11
CA GLY A 237 21.31 2.03 14.30
C GLY A 237 21.12 0.98 13.21
N TRP A 238 20.02 1.02 12.44
CA TRP A 238 19.75 0.07 11.35
C TRP A 238 20.63 0.34 10.13
N THR A 239 21.89 -0.08 10.19
CA THR A 239 22.87 0.13 9.11
C THR A 239 22.76 -0.90 7.99
N GLN A 240 22.12 -2.04 8.25
CA GLN A 240 21.85 -3.09 7.27
C GLN A 240 20.34 -3.36 7.15
N PRO A 241 19.86 -3.93 6.02
CA PRO A 241 18.43 -4.22 5.83
C PRO A 241 17.95 -5.26 6.82
N ILE A 242 16.65 -5.26 7.11
CA ILE A 242 15.97 -6.36 7.80
C ILE A 242 14.92 -6.89 6.85
N THR A 243 14.88 -8.21 6.66
CA THR A 243 13.90 -8.85 5.77
C THR A 243 12.83 -9.52 6.60
N ILE A 244 11.56 -9.14 6.44
CA ILE A 244 10.44 -9.86 7.06
C ILE A 244 9.94 -10.94 6.10
N GLY A 245 9.88 -12.18 6.56
CA GLY A 245 9.15 -13.26 5.91
C GLY A 245 7.78 -13.41 6.58
N ARG A 246 6.70 -12.99 5.91
CA ARG A 246 5.33 -13.07 6.43
C ARG A 246 4.66 -14.37 6.00
N HIS A 247 4.13 -15.11 6.97
CA HIS A 247 3.27 -16.27 6.75
C HIS A 247 1.90 -15.84 6.23
N ALA A 248 1.73 -15.74 4.91
CA ALA A 248 0.54 -15.15 4.29
C ALA A 248 -0.67 -16.12 4.19
N PHE A 249 -0.93 -16.90 5.25
CA PHE A 249 -2.02 -17.88 5.31
C PHE A 249 -2.63 -17.96 6.73
N GLY A 250 -3.93 -18.29 6.81
CA GLY A 250 -4.61 -18.57 8.08
C GLY A 250 -4.68 -17.37 9.04
N ASP A 251 -4.73 -17.70 10.34
CA ASP A 251 -4.80 -16.75 11.45
C ASP A 251 -6.00 -15.77 11.30
N GLN A 252 -5.85 -14.52 11.76
CA GLN A 252 -6.91 -13.50 11.69
C GLN A 252 -7.45 -13.27 10.27
N TYR A 253 -6.63 -13.54 9.23
CA TYR A 253 -6.98 -13.28 7.83
C TYR A 253 -7.92 -14.32 7.23
N ARG A 254 -8.20 -15.39 7.97
CA ARG A 254 -9.23 -16.40 7.65
C ARG A 254 -10.05 -16.79 8.88
N ALA A 255 -10.17 -15.86 9.82
CA ALA A 255 -10.99 -16.04 10.99
C ALA A 255 -12.49 -15.94 10.63
N THR A 256 -13.33 -16.47 11.51
CA THR A 256 -14.76 -16.17 11.56
C THR A 256 -15.03 -15.44 12.86
N ASP A 257 -15.59 -14.23 12.77
CA ASP A 257 -15.93 -13.38 13.90
C ASP A 257 -17.41 -13.01 13.92
N PHE A 258 -17.91 -12.63 15.10
CA PHE A 258 -19.31 -12.25 15.30
C PHE A 258 -19.49 -11.36 16.52
N VAL A 259 -20.54 -10.53 16.49
CA VAL A 259 -20.97 -9.71 17.62
C VAL A 259 -22.01 -10.45 18.44
N ILE A 260 -21.86 -10.40 19.76
CA ILE A 260 -22.75 -10.98 20.75
C ILE A 260 -23.63 -9.87 21.30
N THR A 261 -24.94 -10.00 21.13
CA THR A 261 -25.92 -8.98 21.53
C THR A 261 -26.71 -9.34 22.78
N LYS A 262 -26.54 -10.57 23.30
CA LYS A 262 -27.26 -11.10 24.44
C LYS A 262 -26.42 -12.11 25.22
N PRO A 263 -26.72 -12.39 26.50
CA PRO A 263 -26.02 -13.39 27.28
C PRO A 263 -26.04 -14.79 26.63
N GLY A 264 -24.96 -15.55 26.77
CA GLY A 264 -24.85 -16.91 26.24
C GLY A 264 -23.42 -17.47 26.21
N LYS A 265 -23.32 -18.79 26.03
CA LYS A 265 -22.05 -19.52 26.00
C LYS A 265 -21.46 -19.60 24.59
N PHE A 266 -20.21 -19.21 24.44
CA PHE A 266 -19.42 -19.46 23.23
C PHE A 266 -18.59 -20.73 23.41
N LYS A 267 -18.70 -21.65 22.45
CA LYS A 267 -17.99 -22.93 22.43
C LYS A 267 -17.34 -23.20 21.08
N MET A 268 -16.29 -24.00 21.08
CA MET A 268 -15.66 -24.58 19.89
C MET A 268 -15.91 -26.08 19.86
N VAL A 269 -16.19 -26.64 18.69
CA VAL A 269 -16.41 -28.07 18.48
C VAL A 269 -15.52 -28.54 17.33
N PHE A 270 -14.78 -29.62 17.55
CA PHE A 270 -14.03 -30.31 16.52
C PHE A 270 -14.62 -31.70 16.29
N THR A 271 -15.02 -31.98 15.05
CA THR A 271 -15.58 -33.26 14.63
C THR A 271 -14.63 -33.95 13.66
N PRO A 272 -13.95 -35.03 14.09
CA PRO A 272 -13.06 -35.81 13.24
C PRO A 272 -13.79 -36.40 12.04
N ALA A 273 -13.17 -36.34 10.86
CA ALA A 273 -13.74 -36.90 9.63
C ALA A 273 -13.76 -38.43 9.61
N ASP A 274 -12.89 -39.07 10.39
CA ASP A 274 -12.81 -40.53 10.54
C ASP A 274 -13.88 -41.12 11.47
N GLY A 275 -14.75 -40.26 12.03
CA GLY A 275 -15.82 -40.65 12.96
C GLY A 275 -15.33 -40.94 14.39
N SER A 276 -14.06 -40.70 14.70
CA SER A 276 -13.55 -40.79 16.07
C SER A 276 -14.19 -39.72 16.98
N LYS A 277 -14.04 -39.90 18.30
CA LYS A 277 -14.69 -39.03 19.29
C LYS A 277 -14.19 -37.59 19.14
N GLY A 278 -15.10 -36.68 18.81
CA GLY A 278 -14.83 -35.25 18.75
C GLY A 278 -14.57 -34.61 20.10
N SER A 279 -14.24 -33.32 20.05
CA SER A 279 -13.92 -32.53 21.23
C SER A 279 -14.72 -31.23 21.25
N GLU A 280 -15.08 -30.78 22.44
CA GLU A 280 -15.80 -29.53 22.68
C GLU A 280 -15.06 -28.75 23.76
N TRP A 281 -14.90 -27.45 23.53
CA TRP A 281 -14.28 -26.52 24.49
C TRP A 281 -15.20 -25.32 24.70
N GLU A 282 -15.51 -25.01 25.94
CA GLU A 282 -16.15 -23.73 26.29
C GLU A 282 -15.09 -22.62 26.27
N VAL A 283 -15.33 -21.57 25.49
CA VAL A 283 -14.42 -20.42 25.36
C VAL A 283 -14.74 -19.39 26.43
N PHE A 284 -16.01 -18.99 26.52
CA PHE A 284 -16.46 -17.99 27.48
C PHE A 284 -17.98 -18.03 27.65
N ASP A 285 -18.48 -17.66 28.84
CA ASP A 285 -19.90 -17.45 29.13
C ASP A 285 -20.19 -15.95 29.23
N PHE A 286 -20.84 -15.40 28.21
CA PHE A 286 -21.14 -13.98 28.13
C PHE A 286 -22.35 -13.64 29.01
N VAL A 287 -22.15 -12.72 29.96
CA VAL A 287 -23.24 -12.17 30.80
C VAL A 287 -23.92 -10.94 30.18
N SER A 288 -23.36 -10.39 29.10
CA SER A 288 -23.89 -9.25 28.35
C SER A 288 -23.32 -9.24 26.92
N GLY A 289 -23.40 -8.12 26.20
CA GLY A 289 -22.86 -8.01 24.85
C GLY A 289 -21.33 -8.20 24.79
N GLY A 290 -20.82 -8.52 23.60
CA GLY A 290 -19.39 -8.76 23.36
C GLY A 290 -19.10 -9.13 21.91
N CYS A 291 -17.96 -9.78 21.68
CA CYS A 291 -17.58 -10.32 20.38
C CYS A 291 -16.83 -11.64 20.57
N GLY A 292 -16.94 -12.53 19.59
CA GLY A 292 -16.21 -13.80 19.54
C GLY A 292 -15.53 -13.96 18.19
N LEU A 293 -14.44 -14.74 18.17
CA LEU A 293 -13.76 -15.14 16.94
C LEU A 293 -13.16 -16.53 17.07
N GLY A 294 -13.05 -17.24 15.95
CA GLY A 294 -12.28 -18.47 15.79
C GLY A 294 -11.34 -18.34 14.60
N MET A 295 -10.10 -18.84 14.74
CA MET A 295 -9.09 -18.83 13.68
C MET A 295 -8.36 -20.17 13.62
N TYR A 296 -7.69 -20.43 12.51
CA TYR A 296 -6.98 -21.68 12.27
C TYR A 296 -5.72 -21.49 11.43
N ASN A 297 -4.84 -22.48 11.51
CA ASN A 297 -3.75 -22.69 10.58
C ASN A 297 -3.59 -24.18 10.29
N THR A 298 -2.64 -24.54 9.42
CA THR A 298 -2.39 -25.94 9.03
C THR A 298 -0.90 -26.23 9.08
N ASP A 299 -0.52 -27.42 9.55
CA ASP A 299 0.87 -27.87 9.58
C ASP A 299 1.53 -27.78 8.20
N GLU A 300 0.83 -28.17 7.12
CA GLU A 300 1.33 -28.04 5.74
C GLU A 300 1.79 -26.62 5.40
N SER A 301 0.94 -25.62 5.70
CA SER A 301 1.26 -24.21 5.44
C SER A 301 2.41 -23.70 6.31
N ILE A 302 2.48 -24.11 7.59
CA ILE A 302 3.55 -23.71 8.51
C ILE A 302 4.89 -24.33 8.06
N THR A 303 4.88 -25.60 7.64
CA THR A 303 6.04 -26.30 7.10
C THR A 303 6.56 -25.60 5.84
N GLY A 304 5.68 -25.26 4.90
CA GLY A 304 6.05 -24.49 3.70
C GLY A 304 6.66 -23.14 4.04
N PHE A 305 6.07 -22.43 5.01
CA PHE A 305 6.60 -21.16 5.52
C PHE A 305 8.00 -21.29 6.13
N ALA A 306 8.24 -22.32 6.94
CA ALA A 306 9.55 -22.61 7.53
C ALA A 306 10.62 -22.87 6.46
N HIS A 307 10.34 -23.77 5.51
CA HIS A 307 11.27 -24.07 4.41
C HIS A 307 11.63 -22.82 3.61
N SER A 308 10.64 -21.99 3.23
CA SER A 308 10.90 -20.73 2.54
C SER A 308 11.82 -19.80 3.34
N CYS A 309 11.59 -19.66 4.66
CA CYS A 309 12.40 -18.78 5.51
C CYS A 309 13.85 -19.26 5.64
N PHE A 310 14.07 -20.56 5.86
CA PHE A 310 15.42 -21.13 5.95
C PHE A 310 16.19 -20.99 4.64
N GLN A 311 15.54 -21.32 3.50
CA GLN A 311 16.16 -21.17 2.19
C GLN A 311 16.50 -19.71 1.88
N TYR A 312 15.60 -18.77 2.21
CA TYR A 312 15.85 -17.34 2.01
C TYR A 312 17.03 -16.85 2.86
N ALA A 313 17.09 -17.26 4.14
CA ALA A 313 18.20 -16.93 5.04
C ALA A 313 19.55 -17.48 4.54
N ILE A 314 19.59 -18.72 4.04
CA ILE A 314 20.77 -19.33 3.40
C ILE A 314 21.22 -18.52 2.18
N ASN A 315 20.29 -18.17 1.30
CA ASN A 315 20.58 -17.37 0.10
C ASN A 315 21.15 -16.00 0.45
N LYS A 316 20.66 -15.37 1.51
CA LYS A 316 21.16 -14.10 2.03
C LYS A 316 22.44 -14.25 2.87
N ARG A 317 22.76 -15.47 3.32
CA ARG A 317 23.79 -15.77 4.32
C ARG A 317 23.59 -14.95 5.61
N TRP A 318 22.33 -14.85 6.04
CA TRP A 318 21.93 -14.10 7.23
C TRP A 318 21.30 -15.03 8.28
N PRO A 319 21.40 -14.70 9.58
CA PRO A 319 20.67 -15.41 10.62
C PRO A 319 19.14 -15.25 10.45
N LEU A 320 18.40 -16.22 10.98
CA LEU A 320 16.95 -16.28 10.94
C LEU A 320 16.36 -16.22 12.35
N TYR A 321 15.39 -15.35 12.55
CA TYR A 321 14.59 -15.29 13.76
C TYR A 321 13.13 -15.63 13.44
N MET A 322 12.48 -16.44 14.28
CA MET A 322 11.03 -16.66 14.20
C MET A 322 10.38 -16.21 15.51
N SER A 323 9.33 -15.39 15.42
CA SER A 323 8.67 -14.81 16.60
C SER A 323 7.25 -15.31 16.80
N THR A 324 6.90 -15.67 18.04
CA THR A 324 5.52 -16.02 18.43
C THR A 324 5.17 -15.52 19.83
N LYS A 325 3.95 -15.79 20.31
CA LYS A 325 3.53 -15.64 21.70
C LYS A 325 3.19 -17.00 22.34
N ASN A 326 4.04 -18.01 22.14
CA ASN A 326 3.81 -19.38 22.62
C ASN A 326 3.74 -19.53 24.16
N THR A 327 4.16 -18.54 24.94
CA THR A 327 3.90 -18.53 26.39
C THR A 327 2.42 -18.39 26.73
N ILE A 328 1.65 -17.70 25.87
CA ILE A 328 0.21 -17.49 25.97
C ILE A 328 -0.55 -18.50 25.11
N LEU A 329 -0.27 -18.54 23.81
CA LEU A 329 -0.89 -19.48 22.87
C LEU A 329 -0.11 -20.80 22.82
N LYS A 330 -0.10 -21.53 23.94
CA LYS A 330 0.78 -22.69 24.16
C LYS A 330 0.69 -23.78 23.08
N TYR A 331 -0.51 -24.03 22.56
CA TYR A 331 -0.73 -25.03 21.52
C TYR A 331 -0.59 -24.42 20.11
N TYR A 332 -1.28 -23.32 19.85
CA TYR A 332 -1.32 -22.70 18.52
C TYR A 332 0.06 -22.17 18.09
N ASP A 333 0.66 -21.30 18.90
CA ASP A 333 1.98 -20.73 18.62
C ASP A 333 3.12 -21.69 18.99
N GLY A 334 2.85 -22.65 19.89
CA GLY A 334 3.73 -23.78 20.12
C GLY A 334 3.96 -24.58 18.85
N ARG A 335 2.90 -24.85 18.07
CA ARG A 335 3.02 -25.62 16.82
C ARG A 335 3.94 -24.96 15.79
N PHE A 336 3.89 -23.64 15.66
CA PHE A 336 4.85 -22.90 14.82
C PHE A 336 6.29 -23.10 15.29
N LYS A 337 6.53 -22.95 16.59
CA LYS A 337 7.87 -23.12 17.18
C LYS A 337 8.39 -24.54 16.95
N ASP A 338 7.57 -25.54 17.22
CA ASP A 338 7.95 -26.95 17.14
C ASP A 338 8.27 -27.34 15.69
N ILE A 339 7.39 -27.00 14.73
CA ILE A 339 7.63 -27.27 13.30
C ILE A 339 8.92 -26.60 12.79
N PHE A 340 9.15 -25.34 13.13
CA PHE A 340 10.40 -24.67 12.72
C PHE A 340 11.63 -25.34 13.32
N GLN A 341 11.56 -25.79 14.58
CA GLN A 341 12.68 -26.44 15.24
C GLN A 341 12.95 -27.82 14.63
N GLU A 342 11.92 -28.63 14.41
CA GLU A 342 12.01 -29.95 13.77
C GLU A 342 12.69 -29.83 12.39
N ILE A 343 12.17 -28.95 11.53
CA ILE A 343 12.70 -28.71 10.18
C ILE A 343 14.14 -28.17 10.23
N PHE A 344 14.47 -27.29 11.17
CA PHE A 344 15.82 -26.77 11.30
C PHE A 344 16.83 -27.88 11.58
N GLU A 345 16.56 -28.70 12.60
CA GLU A 345 17.45 -29.78 13.02
C GLU A 345 17.60 -30.85 11.94
N GLU A 346 16.50 -31.21 11.26
CA GLU A 346 16.49 -32.26 10.24
C GLU A 346 17.14 -31.82 8.91
N ASN A 347 16.88 -30.60 8.45
CA ASN A 347 17.17 -30.22 7.06
C ASN A 347 18.22 -29.10 6.91
N TYR A 348 18.34 -28.17 7.87
CA TYR A 348 19.03 -26.90 7.62
C TYR A 348 20.22 -26.63 8.52
N LYS A 349 20.29 -27.24 9.70
CA LYS A 349 21.36 -27.01 10.67
C LYS A 349 22.77 -27.18 10.09
N PRO A 350 23.09 -28.24 9.32
CA PRO A 350 24.44 -28.40 8.76
C PRO A 350 24.85 -27.24 7.84
N GLU A 351 23.91 -26.72 7.04
CA GLU A 351 24.17 -25.63 6.11
C GLU A 351 24.28 -24.28 6.83
N PHE A 352 23.46 -24.06 7.87
CA PHE A 352 23.56 -22.88 8.74
C PHE A 352 24.91 -22.84 9.47
N ASP A 353 25.34 -23.97 10.05
CA ASP A 353 26.64 -24.11 10.70
C ASP A 353 27.79 -23.83 9.71
N ARG A 354 27.71 -24.37 8.49
CA ARG A 354 28.69 -24.14 7.41
C ARG A 354 28.81 -22.66 7.01
N LEU A 355 27.68 -21.97 6.93
CA LEU A 355 27.60 -20.55 6.59
C LEU A 355 27.86 -19.61 7.78
N LYS A 356 28.00 -20.15 9.00
CA LYS A 356 28.18 -19.40 10.25
C LYS A 356 27.02 -18.44 10.55
N ILE A 357 25.80 -18.91 10.26
CA ILE A 357 24.54 -18.24 10.61
C ILE A 357 23.76 -19.13 11.58
N TRP A 358 22.74 -18.59 12.24
CA TRP A 358 21.95 -19.32 13.23
C TRP A 358 20.45 -19.12 13.01
N TYR A 359 19.67 -20.03 13.57
CA TYR A 359 18.23 -19.91 13.72
C TYR A 359 17.89 -19.76 15.21
N GLU A 360 16.96 -18.87 15.53
CA GLU A 360 16.48 -18.69 16.90
C GLU A 360 14.98 -18.36 16.95
N HIS A 361 14.25 -19.05 17.83
CA HIS A 361 12.90 -18.67 18.20
C HIS A 361 12.93 -17.61 19.31
N ARG A 362 12.09 -16.57 19.19
CA ARG A 362 11.91 -15.54 20.23
C ARG A 362 10.45 -15.26 20.52
N LEU A 363 10.17 -14.75 21.71
CA LEU A 363 8.87 -14.15 21.98
C LEU A 363 8.76 -12.83 21.23
N ILE A 364 7.57 -12.54 20.67
CA ILE A 364 7.37 -11.37 19.80
C ILE A 364 7.72 -10.04 20.48
N ASP A 365 7.44 -9.91 21.78
CA ASP A 365 7.79 -8.73 22.59
C ASP A 365 9.29 -8.56 22.81
N ASP A 366 10.04 -9.65 22.97
CA ASP A 366 11.50 -9.60 23.01
C ASP A 366 12.07 -9.31 21.62
N MET A 367 11.51 -9.92 20.58
CA MET A 367 11.98 -9.75 19.20
C MET A 367 11.85 -8.30 18.73
N VAL A 368 10.72 -7.63 18.96
CA VAL A 368 10.57 -6.20 18.57
C VAL A 368 11.56 -5.30 19.32
N ALA A 369 11.86 -5.61 20.59
CA ALA A 369 12.83 -4.86 21.37
C ALA A 369 14.27 -5.09 20.89
N GLN A 370 14.60 -6.32 20.48
CA GLN A 370 15.89 -6.64 19.87
C GLN A 370 16.05 -5.98 18.51
N VAL A 371 15.01 -5.99 17.67
CA VAL A 371 15.02 -5.34 16.34
C VAL A 371 15.38 -3.87 16.47
N LEU A 372 14.74 -3.14 17.39
CA LEU A 372 15.03 -1.72 17.66
C LEU A 372 16.48 -1.44 18.06
N LYS A 373 17.13 -2.37 18.76
CA LYS A 373 18.52 -2.23 19.24
C LYS A 373 19.56 -2.81 18.27
N SER A 374 19.10 -3.55 17.25
CA SER A 374 19.97 -4.22 16.29
C SER A 374 20.60 -3.29 15.27
N SER A 375 21.55 -3.81 14.49
CA SER A 375 22.08 -3.16 13.30
C SER A 375 21.51 -3.69 11.98
N GLY A 376 20.50 -4.57 12.04
CA GLY A 376 19.94 -5.26 10.87
C GLY A 376 20.70 -6.53 10.45
N ALA A 377 20.59 -6.90 9.18
CA ALA A 377 21.15 -8.11 8.53
C ALA A 377 20.66 -9.44 9.11
N PHE A 378 19.34 -9.59 9.23
CA PHE A 378 18.70 -10.85 9.56
C PHE A 378 17.38 -11.00 8.83
N VAL A 379 16.94 -12.25 8.68
CA VAL A 379 15.59 -12.59 8.25
C VAL A 379 14.72 -12.75 9.50
N TRP A 380 13.53 -12.17 9.48
CA TRP A 380 12.56 -12.25 10.56
C TRP A 380 11.27 -12.91 10.04
N ALA A 381 11.14 -14.21 10.31
CA ALA A 381 9.93 -14.97 10.07
C ALA A 381 8.84 -14.53 11.06
N CYS A 382 7.79 -13.92 10.51
CA CYS A 382 6.64 -13.42 11.24
C CYS A 382 5.39 -14.23 10.89
N LYS A 383 4.56 -14.51 11.90
CA LYS A 383 3.17 -14.95 11.68
C LYS A 383 2.40 -13.90 10.86
N ASN A 384 1.23 -14.28 10.36
CA ASN A 384 0.52 -13.49 9.37
C ASN A 384 0.26 -12.04 9.83
N TYR A 385 -0.28 -11.87 11.04
CA TYR A 385 -0.60 -10.56 11.60
C TYR A 385 0.65 -9.75 11.96
N ASP A 386 1.63 -10.39 12.62
CA ASP A 386 2.88 -9.73 12.99
C ASP A 386 3.63 -9.24 11.74
N GLY A 387 3.68 -10.06 10.69
CA GLY A 387 4.38 -9.71 9.46
C GLY A 387 3.72 -8.56 8.70
N ASP A 388 2.40 -8.40 8.83
CA ASP A 388 1.70 -7.25 8.27
C ASP A 388 2.14 -5.96 8.98
N VAL A 389 1.90 -5.89 10.29
CA VAL A 389 2.19 -4.71 11.12
C VAL A 389 3.67 -4.34 11.11
N GLN A 390 4.55 -5.32 11.33
CA GLN A 390 5.98 -5.06 11.49
C GLN A 390 6.63 -4.67 10.16
N SER A 391 6.12 -5.14 9.02
CA SER A 391 6.66 -4.76 7.72
C SER A 391 6.40 -3.30 7.36
N ASP A 392 5.26 -2.75 7.78
CA ASP A 392 4.94 -1.33 7.58
C ASP A 392 5.79 -0.44 8.51
N ILE A 393 6.00 -0.86 9.76
CA ILE A 393 6.94 -0.18 10.69
C ILE A 393 8.34 -0.15 10.09
N LEU A 394 8.79 -1.28 9.56
CA LEU A 394 10.12 -1.40 8.97
C LEU A 394 10.23 -0.54 7.70
N ALA A 395 9.24 -0.56 6.81
CA ALA A 395 9.23 0.31 5.64
C ALA A 395 9.32 1.81 5.99
N GLN A 396 8.55 2.25 6.99
CA GLN A 396 8.59 3.62 7.44
C GLN A 396 9.89 3.97 8.16
N GLY A 397 10.44 3.03 8.94
CA GLY A 397 11.69 3.20 9.66
C GLY A 397 12.92 3.28 8.75
N PHE A 398 12.85 2.67 7.56
CA PHE A 398 13.85 2.79 6.51
C PHE A 398 13.59 3.94 5.51
N GLY A 399 12.55 4.75 5.72
CA GLY A 399 12.31 6.00 5.02
C GLY A 399 10.89 6.09 4.42
N SER A 400 10.58 5.24 3.45
CA SER A 400 9.32 5.29 2.70
C SER A 400 8.85 3.90 2.27
N LEU A 401 7.53 3.71 2.20
CA LEU A 401 6.91 2.53 1.55
C LEU A 401 7.33 2.37 0.08
N GLY A 402 7.73 3.46 -0.58
CA GLY A 402 8.30 3.43 -1.94
C GLY A 402 9.69 2.79 -2.03
N LEU A 403 10.35 2.57 -0.89
CA LEU A 403 11.65 1.89 -0.76
C LEU A 403 11.49 0.51 -0.12
N MET A 404 10.42 -0.22 -0.41
CA MET A 404 10.19 -1.57 0.11
C MET A 404 9.89 -2.54 -1.03
N THR A 405 10.68 -3.60 -1.13
CA THR A 405 10.40 -4.72 -2.03
C THR A 405 9.40 -5.68 -1.41
N SER A 406 8.64 -6.42 -2.22
CA SER A 406 7.75 -7.49 -1.76
C SER A 406 7.82 -8.66 -2.75
N VAL A 407 8.25 -9.83 -2.29
CA VAL A 407 8.35 -11.03 -3.12
C VAL A 407 7.70 -12.20 -2.39
N LEU A 408 6.62 -12.73 -2.95
CA LEU A 408 6.09 -14.03 -2.57
C LEU A 408 7.02 -15.11 -3.12
N VAL A 409 7.50 -15.98 -2.24
CA VAL A 409 8.32 -17.15 -2.58
C VAL A 409 7.57 -18.41 -2.19
N CYS A 410 7.31 -19.27 -3.18
CA CYS A 410 6.68 -20.57 -2.96
C CYS A 410 7.65 -21.57 -2.34
N PRO A 411 7.16 -22.60 -1.64
CA PRO A 411 8.02 -23.60 -0.98
C PRO A 411 8.76 -24.52 -1.97
N ASP A 412 8.39 -24.52 -3.25
CA ASP A 412 9.08 -25.26 -4.32
C ASP A 412 10.49 -24.72 -4.63
N GLY A 413 10.87 -23.58 -4.04
CA GLY A 413 12.15 -22.91 -4.26
C GLY A 413 12.30 -22.32 -5.66
N LYS A 414 11.21 -22.24 -6.44
CA LYS A 414 11.22 -21.89 -7.86
C LYS A 414 10.19 -20.85 -8.23
N THR A 415 8.97 -20.93 -7.71
CA THR A 415 7.88 -20.04 -8.09
C THR A 415 7.91 -18.76 -7.25
N ILE A 416 7.88 -17.60 -7.90
CA ILE A 416 7.79 -16.30 -7.24
C ILE A 416 6.73 -15.38 -7.85
N GLU A 417 6.23 -14.47 -7.03
CA GLU A 417 5.47 -13.30 -7.46
C GLU A 417 6.07 -12.05 -6.80
N ALA A 418 6.53 -11.10 -7.61
CA ALA A 418 7.15 -9.86 -7.16
C ALA A 418 6.18 -8.68 -7.34
N GLU A 419 5.98 -7.90 -6.28
CA GLU A 419 5.14 -6.71 -6.26
C GLU A 419 5.78 -5.56 -5.46
N ALA A 420 5.22 -4.37 -5.62
CA ALA A 420 5.51 -3.28 -4.69
C ALA A 420 4.77 -3.53 -3.35
N ALA A 421 5.40 -3.20 -2.22
CA ALA A 421 4.76 -3.39 -0.91
C ALA A 421 3.57 -2.44 -0.66
N HIS A 422 3.48 -1.33 -1.40
CA HIS A 422 2.46 -0.30 -1.25
C HIS A 422 1.20 -0.55 -2.12
N GLY A 423 0.10 0.12 -1.77
CA GLY A 423 -1.15 0.12 -2.55
C GLY A 423 -1.09 0.99 -3.82
N THR A 424 -2.27 1.29 -4.40
CA THR A 424 -2.39 2.03 -5.67
C THR A 424 -2.17 3.54 -5.58
N VAL A 425 -1.85 4.06 -4.38
CA VAL A 425 -1.61 5.50 -4.12
C VAL A 425 -2.79 6.37 -4.58
N THR A 426 -4.02 5.97 -4.22
CA THR A 426 -5.29 6.63 -4.63
C THR A 426 -5.25 8.15 -4.53
N ARG A 427 -4.69 8.70 -3.44
CA ARG A 427 -4.59 10.15 -3.25
C ARG A 427 -3.85 10.84 -4.39
N HIS A 428 -2.72 10.30 -4.84
CA HIS A 428 -1.97 10.85 -5.96
C HIS A 428 -2.72 10.63 -7.28
N TYR A 429 -3.43 9.50 -7.42
CA TYR A 429 -4.27 9.26 -8.59
C TYR A 429 -5.37 10.34 -8.73
N ARG A 430 -6.02 10.75 -7.63
CA ARG A 430 -6.99 11.85 -7.66
C ARG A 430 -6.39 13.19 -8.09
N GLN A 431 -5.18 13.51 -7.64
CA GLN A 431 -4.47 14.72 -8.08
C GLN A 431 -4.17 14.68 -9.58
N HIS A 432 -3.71 13.53 -10.09
CA HIS A 432 -3.49 13.33 -11.53
C HIS A 432 -4.77 13.46 -12.35
N GLN A 433 -5.89 12.89 -11.90
CA GLN A 433 -7.19 13.04 -12.59
C GLN A 433 -7.60 14.51 -12.74
N ARG A 434 -7.14 15.38 -11.83
CA ARG A 434 -7.34 16.83 -11.85
C ARG A 434 -6.24 17.58 -12.62
N GLY A 435 -5.33 16.90 -13.31
CA GLY A 435 -4.20 17.50 -14.02
C GLY A 435 -3.13 18.15 -13.13
N ARG A 436 -3.16 17.88 -11.81
CA ARG A 436 -2.19 18.44 -10.85
C ARG A 436 -0.91 17.59 -10.81
N PRO A 437 0.26 18.19 -10.54
CA PRO A 437 1.52 17.46 -10.49
C PRO A 437 1.53 16.44 -9.33
N THR A 438 2.07 15.25 -9.59
CA THR A 438 2.28 14.21 -8.57
C THR A 438 3.76 13.91 -8.42
N SER A 439 4.18 13.49 -7.23
CA SER A 439 5.53 12.97 -6.96
C SER A 439 5.40 11.62 -6.28
N THR A 440 5.02 10.61 -7.07
CA THR A 440 4.85 9.22 -6.63
C THR A 440 6.17 8.48 -6.85
N ASN A 441 6.70 7.85 -5.81
CA ASN A 441 7.92 7.07 -5.89
C ASN A 441 7.71 5.76 -6.67
N PRO A 442 8.38 5.55 -7.83
CA PRO A 442 8.22 4.35 -8.63
C PRO A 442 9.20 3.22 -8.28
N ILE A 443 10.14 3.43 -7.35
CA ILE A 443 11.27 2.52 -7.12
C ILE A 443 10.80 1.11 -6.75
N ALA A 444 9.89 0.95 -5.77
CA ALA A 444 9.34 -0.37 -5.43
C ALA A 444 8.67 -1.08 -6.62
N SER A 445 8.02 -0.32 -7.52
CA SER A 445 7.41 -0.88 -8.74
C SER A 445 8.45 -1.29 -9.77
N ILE A 446 9.57 -0.57 -9.88
CA ILE A 446 10.73 -0.97 -10.71
C ILE A 446 11.37 -2.22 -10.13
N PHE A 447 11.54 -2.29 -8.82
CA PHE A 447 12.12 -3.44 -8.14
C PHE A 447 11.26 -4.70 -8.28
N ALA A 448 9.93 -4.58 -8.36
CA ALA A 448 9.08 -5.71 -8.70
C ALA A 448 9.47 -6.33 -10.06
N TRP A 449 9.72 -5.50 -11.07
CA TRP A 449 10.20 -5.94 -12.38
C TRP A 449 11.60 -6.55 -12.32
N THR A 450 12.56 -5.86 -11.73
CA THR A 450 13.95 -6.36 -11.69
C THR A 450 14.05 -7.67 -10.91
N ARG A 451 13.28 -7.84 -9.82
CA ARG A 451 13.26 -9.09 -9.05
C ARG A 451 12.66 -10.25 -9.85
N GLY A 452 11.58 -10.00 -10.58
CA GLY A 452 11.02 -10.98 -11.51
C GLY A 452 12.00 -11.37 -12.61
N LEU A 453 12.61 -10.39 -13.27
CA LEU A 453 13.57 -10.62 -14.37
C LEU A 453 14.86 -11.29 -13.89
N GLU A 454 15.40 -10.88 -12.74
CA GLU A 454 16.59 -11.50 -12.15
C GLU A 454 16.32 -12.97 -11.83
N HIS A 455 15.15 -13.28 -11.26
CA HIS A 455 14.76 -14.66 -10.97
C HIS A 455 14.53 -15.48 -12.23
N ARG A 456 13.87 -14.91 -13.25
CA ARG A 456 13.76 -15.53 -14.59
C ARG A 456 15.16 -15.83 -15.16
N GLY A 457 16.08 -14.87 -15.06
CA GLY A 457 17.47 -15.04 -15.49
C GLY A 457 18.20 -16.15 -14.73
N LYS A 458 17.95 -16.31 -13.43
CA LYS A 458 18.49 -17.45 -12.64
C LYS A 458 17.94 -18.78 -13.13
N LEU A 459 16.64 -18.87 -13.37
CA LEU A 459 15.99 -20.11 -13.84
C LEU A 459 16.43 -20.48 -15.26
N ASP A 460 16.73 -19.50 -16.11
CA ASP A 460 17.16 -19.72 -17.50
C ASP A 460 18.68 -19.81 -17.67
N GLY A 461 19.46 -19.57 -16.61
CA GLY A 461 20.92 -19.45 -16.72
C GLY A 461 21.35 -18.27 -17.62
N ASN A 462 20.58 -17.17 -17.62
CA ASN A 462 20.83 -15.97 -18.41
C ASN A 462 21.50 -14.86 -17.57
N PRO A 463 22.86 -14.77 -17.59
CA PRO A 463 23.59 -13.78 -16.79
C PRO A 463 23.39 -12.34 -17.26
N ASP A 464 23.04 -12.11 -18.52
CA ASP A 464 22.82 -10.76 -19.05
C ASP A 464 21.53 -10.16 -18.50
N LEU A 465 20.46 -10.96 -18.39
CA LEU A 465 19.21 -10.53 -17.77
C LEU A 465 19.38 -10.25 -16.27
N ILE A 466 20.19 -11.04 -15.58
CA ILE A 466 20.58 -10.81 -14.18
C ILE A 466 21.33 -9.47 -14.06
N ARG A 467 22.33 -9.24 -14.92
CA ARG A 467 23.13 -8.01 -14.92
C ARG A 467 22.31 -6.77 -15.25
N PHE A 468 21.40 -6.87 -16.21
CA PHE A 468 20.45 -5.80 -16.53
C PHE A 468 19.60 -5.44 -15.31
N SER A 469 19.02 -6.43 -14.65
CA SER A 469 18.17 -6.25 -13.47
C SER A 469 18.94 -5.56 -12.34
N GLN A 470 20.16 -6.03 -12.04
CA GLN A 470 21.05 -5.43 -11.03
C GLN A 470 21.49 -4.00 -11.40
N THR A 471 21.70 -3.74 -12.70
CA THR A 471 22.06 -2.41 -13.20
C THR A 471 20.93 -1.41 -12.99
N LEU A 472 19.69 -1.79 -13.31
CA LEU A 472 18.52 -0.94 -13.12
C LEU A 472 18.26 -0.64 -11.63
N GLU A 473 18.41 -1.63 -10.76
CA GLU A 473 18.32 -1.40 -9.31
C GLU A 473 19.39 -0.43 -8.80
N ARG A 474 20.64 -0.62 -9.24
CA ARG A 474 21.75 0.27 -8.89
C ARG A 474 21.49 1.70 -9.34
N VAL A 475 21.00 1.90 -10.57
CA VAL A 475 20.66 3.22 -11.11
C VAL A 475 19.58 3.92 -10.26
N CYS A 476 18.57 3.18 -9.79
CA CYS A 476 17.55 3.76 -8.91
C CYS A 476 18.14 4.31 -7.61
N VAL A 477 19.05 3.55 -6.98
CA VAL A 477 19.73 3.96 -5.74
C VAL A 477 20.67 5.14 -6.00
N GLU A 478 21.50 5.07 -7.04
CA GLU A 478 22.46 6.13 -7.38
C GLU A 478 21.79 7.47 -7.70
N ILE A 479 20.62 7.46 -8.34
CA ILE A 479 19.84 8.68 -8.61
C ILE A 479 19.40 9.34 -7.32
N VAL A 480 18.83 8.56 -6.39
CA VAL A 480 18.44 9.09 -5.08
C VAL A 480 19.67 9.62 -4.34
N GLU A 481 20.77 8.87 -4.33
CA GLU A 481 22.04 9.28 -3.70
C GLU A 481 22.66 10.52 -4.34
N SER A 482 22.40 10.79 -5.62
CA SER A 482 22.83 12.01 -6.33
C SER A 482 22.00 13.26 -5.99
N GLY A 483 20.91 13.11 -5.23
CA GLY A 483 20.02 14.19 -4.80
C GLY A 483 18.74 14.35 -5.62
N VAL A 484 18.58 13.60 -6.72
CA VAL A 484 17.32 13.58 -7.48
C VAL A 484 16.38 12.57 -6.86
N MET A 485 15.25 13.03 -6.31
CA MET A 485 14.32 12.15 -5.59
C MET A 485 12.88 12.65 -5.62
N THR A 486 11.96 11.79 -5.21
CA THR A 486 10.53 12.09 -5.06
C THR A 486 10.20 12.69 -3.69
N LYS A 487 9.01 13.28 -3.56
CA LYS A 487 8.62 14.11 -2.40
C LYS A 487 8.66 13.36 -1.08
N ASP A 488 8.33 12.07 -1.08
CA ASP A 488 8.42 11.21 0.11
C ASP A 488 9.85 11.12 0.63
N LEU A 489 10.83 10.91 -0.26
CA LEU A 489 12.24 10.80 0.08
C LEU A 489 12.84 12.12 0.54
N ALA A 490 12.52 13.22 -0.16
CA ALA A 490 12.92 14.55 0.26
C ALA A 490 12.33 14.91 1.64
N GLY A 491 11.11 14.45 1.92
CA GLY A 491 10.46 14.58 3.22
C GLY A 491 11.25 13.93 4.36
N CYS A 492 11.91 12.79 4.11
CA CYS A 492 12.78 12.14 5.09
C CYS A 492 14.03 12.97 5.44
N ILE A 493 14.53 13.78 4.49
CA ILE A 493 15.74 14.59 4.68
C ILE A 493 15.41 15.96 5.29
N HIS A 494 14.40 16.64 4.75
CA HIS A 494 14.13 18.06 5.02
C HIS A 494 12.89 18.30 5.88
N GLY A 495 12.07 17.26 6.12
CA GLY A 495 10.73 17.40 6.67
C GLY A 495 9.72 17.85 5.60
N LEU A 496 8.57 17.17 5.53
CA LEU A 496 7.58 17.37 4.45
C LEU A 496 7.11 18.82 4.27
N ALA A 497 7.06 19.61 5.36
CA ALA A 497 6.65 21.01 5.34
C ALA A 497 7.65 21.94 4.64
N ASN A 498 8.93 21.54 4.59
CA ASN A 498 10.01 22.34 4.01
C ASN A 498 10.32 21.97 2.55
N CYS A 499 9.75 20.87 2.05
CA CYS A 499 10.02 20.37 0.71
C CYS A 499 9.33 21.20 -0.37
N LYS A 500 10.10 21.61 -1.39
CA LYS A 500 9.61 22.34 -2.58
C LYS A 500 9.93 21.58 -3.87
N LEU A 501 8.97 21.57 -4.79
CA LEU A 501 9.11 20.97 -6.12
C LEU A 501 10.20 21.70 -6.91
N ASN A 502 11.06 20.94 -7.59
CA ASN A 502 12.22 21.38 -8.36
C ASN A 502 13.37 22.01 -7.55
N GLU A 503 13.28 22.00 -6.22
CA GLU A 503 14.38 22.39 -5.33
C GLU A 503 14.87 21.18 -4.52
N HIS A 504 13.94 20.48 -3.87
CA HIS A 504 14.23 19.34 -3.00
C HIS A 504 13.78 18.00 -3.61
N TYR A 505 12.77 18.03 -4.47
CA TYR A 505 12.22 16.84 -5.12
C TYR A 505 11.70 17.15 -6.51
N VAL A 506 11.53 16.11 -7.32
CA VAL A 506 10.97 16.20 -8.69
C VAL A 506 9.60 15.54 -8.78
N ASN A 507 8.86 15.85 -9.84
CA ASN A 507 7.58 15.18 -10.11
C ASN A 507 7.82 13.72 -10.60
N THR A 508 6.73 12.97 -10.75
CA THR A 508 6.77 11.54 -11.10
C THR A 508 7.40 11.29 -12.47
N SER A 509 7.07 12.11 -13.46
CA SER A 509 7.57 11.99 -14.83
C SER A 509 9.05 12.32 -14.90
N ASP A 510 9.46 13.45 -14.32
CA ASP A 510 10.85 13.90 -14.29
C ASP A 510 11.76 12.89 -13.58
N PHE A 511 11.27 12.27 -12.51
CA PHE A 511 12.01 11.21 -11.80
C PHE A 511 12.20 9.96 -12.66
N LEU A 512 11.16 9.52 -13.38
CA LEU A 512 11.24 8.38 -14.30
C LEU A 512 12.15 8.68 -15.50
N ASP A 513 12.11 9.90 -16.02
CA ASP A 513 13.00 10.35 -17.10
C ASP A 513 14.47 10.40 -16.64
N ALA A 514 14.72 10.82 -15.40
CA ALA A 514 16.04 10.74 -14.79
C ALA A 514 16.53 9.28 -14.68
N ILE A 515 15.66 8.35 -14.28
CA ILE A 515 15.97 6.90 -14.27
C ILE A 515 16.31 6.40 -15.66
N ARG A 516 15.47 6.66 -16.66
CA ARG A 516 15.72 6.27 -18.05
C ARG A 516 17.06 6.78 -18.55
N THR A 517 17.32 8.07 -18.37
CA THR A 517 18.55 8.72 -18.85
C THR A 517 19.82 8.12 -18.23
N ASN A 518 19.79 7.79 -16.93
CA ASN A 518 20.95 7.17 -16.29
C ASN A 518 21.07 5.68 -16.59
N LEU A 519 19.95 4.99 -16.85
CA LEU A 519 19.97 3.61 -17.34
C LEU A 519 20.62 3.54 -18.72
N ASP A 520 20.20 4.41 -19.66
CA ASP A 520 20.78 4.46 -21.01
C ASP A 520 22.30 4.71 -20.94
N LYS A 521 22.75 5.67 -20.12
CA LYS A 521 24.18 5.91 -19.86
C LYS A 521 24.88 4.68 -19.28
N ALA A 522 24.27 3.99 -18.31
CA ALA A 522 24.84 2.80 -17.68
C ALA A 522 24.92 1.61 -18.64
N LEU A 523 24.05 1.55 -19.65
CA LEU A 523 24.03 0.55 -20.71
C LEU A 523 24.86 0.96 -21.96
N GLY A 524 25.41 2.18 -21.98
CA GLY A 524 26.23 2.69 -23.07
C GLY A 524 25.44 3.08 -24.33
N LYS A 525 24.20 3.54 -24.16
CA LYS A 525 23.32 4.00 -25.25
C LYS A 525 23.41 5.50 -25.51
#